data_AF-A0A0U1DYP3-F1
#
_entry.id   AF-A0A0U1DYP3-F1
#
_cell.length_a   1.000
_cell.length_b   1.000
_cell.length_c   1.000
_cell.angle_alpha   90.00
_cell.angle_beta   90.00
_cell.angle_gamma   90.00
#
_symmetry.space_group_name_H-M   'P 1'
#
loop_
_entity.id
_entity.type
_entity.pdbx_description
1 polymer ?
#
loop_
_entity_poly.entity_id
_entity_poly.type
_entity_poly.pdbx_seq_one_letter_code
_entity_poly.pdbx_strand_id
1 'polypeptide(L)'
;MMSDDEYVARVEDGIAHWRARNRAWMDACEKIALDQVHPDVTVRFDENGDLTVFEVDDDALHKYTNTELEQIMTDALRQTRARFADQVRNLYAEYLSPGDPRFKPDVLGVPYVELPD
;
A
#
# COMPACT_ATOMS: atom_id res chain seq x y z
N MET A 1 27.43 -6.31 29.71
CA MET A 1 27.10 -4.88 29.60
C MET A 1 27.71 -4.44 28.29
N MET A 2 26.87 -3.97 27.35
CA MET A 2 27.36 -3.45 26.08
C MET A 2 28.03 -2.09 26.35
N SER A 3 29.12 -1.78 25.64
CA SER A 3 29.70 -0.44 25.71
C SER A 3 28.80 0.59 25.04
N ASP A 4 28.98 1.86 25.40
CA ASP A 4 28.20 2.95 24.80
C ASP A 4 28.39 3.00 23.27
N ASP A 5 29.61 2.75 22.78
CA ASP A 5 29.90 2.72 21.34
C ASP A 5 29.19 1.57 20.63
N GLU A 6 29.16 0.37 21.23
CA GLU A 6 28.42 -0.78 20.70
C GLU A 6 26.91 -0.55 20.73
N TYR A 7 26.39 0.19 21.72
CA TYR A 7 24.99 0.61 21.77
C TYR A 7 24.64 1.56 20.64
N VAL A 8 25.43 2.61 20.46
CA VAL A 8 25.23 3.58 19.38
C VAL A 8 25.25 2.89 18.02
N ALA A 9 26.25 2.02 17.76
CA ALA A 9 26.35 1.29 16.50
C ALA A 9 25.09 0.44 16.23
N ARG A 10 24.58 -0.27 17.23
CA ARG A 10 23.36 -1.08 17.11
C ARG A 10 22.12 -0.23 16.85
N VAL A 11 22.00 0.93 17.50
CA VAL A 11 20.90 1.88 17.24
C VAL A 11 20.97 2.43 15.82
N GLU A 12 22.16 2.81 15.36
CA GLU A 12 22.38 3.31 14.00
C GLU A 12 21.99 2.26 12.94
N ASP A 13 22.42 1.02 13.12
CA ASP A 13 22.06 -0.10 12.25
C ASP A 13 20.54 -0.35 12.26
N GLY A 14 19.90 -0.32 13.44
CA GLY A 14 18.45 -0.45 13.56
C GLY A 14 17.70 0.66 12.82
N ILE A 15 18.12 1.93 13.00
CA ILE A 15 17.51 3.07 12.30
C ILE A 15 17.70 2.94 10.78
N ALA A 16 18.90 2.57 10.32
CA ALA A 16 19.18 2.36 8.91
C ALA A 16 18.29 1.25 8.32
N HIS A 17 18.13 0.14 9.03
CA HIS A 17 17.27 -0.97 8.65
C HIS A 17 15.81 -0.53 8.54
N TRP A 18 15.28 0.17 9.55
CA TRP A 18 13.90 0.66 9.54
C TRP A 18 13.61 1.67 8.42
N ARG A 19 14.59 2.55 8.11
CA ARG A 19 14.48 3.45 6.94
C ARG A 19 14.42 2.67 5.62
N ALA A 20 15.21 1.61 5.49
CA ALA A 20 15.17 0.75 4.31
C ALA A 20 13.82 0.02 4.18
N ARG A 21 13.26 -0.49 5.29
CA ARG A 21 11.92 -1.11 5.30
C ARG A 21 10.82 -0.12 4.91
N ASN A 22 10.86 1.09 5.45
CA ASN A 22 9.90 2.14 5.09
C ASN A 22 9.97 2.49 3.61
N ARG A 23 11.18 2.64 3.04
CA ARG A 23 11.34 2.86 1.60
C ARG A 23 10.77 1.70 0.78
N ALA A 24 11.09 0.46 1.14
CA ALA A 24 10.57 -0.70 0.43
C ALA A 24 9.04 -0.83 0.52
N TRP A 25 8.44 -0.43 1.64
CA TRP A 25 6.99 -0.33 1.78
C TRP A 25 6.39 0.73 0.85
N MET A 26 6.97 1.93 0.77
CA MET A 26 6.53 2.96 -0.17
C MET A 26 6.64 2.49 -1.63
N ASP A 27 7.78 1.92 -2.01
CA ASP A 27 8.00 1.35 -3.36
C ASP A 27 7.00 0.23 -3.69
N ALA A 28 6.52 -0.50 -2.69
CA ALA A 28 5.50 -1.54 -2.86
C ALA A 28 4.09 -0.94 -2.99
N CYS A 29 3.77 0.10 -2.22
CA CYS A 29 2.50 0.83 -2.33
C CYS A 29 2.33 1.49 -3.70
N GLU A 30 3.38 2.12 -4.24
CA GLU A 30 3.38 2.71 -5.59
C GLU A 30 3.09 1.68 -6.70
N LYS A 31 3.34 0.39 -6.44
CA LYS A 31 3.15 -0.71 -7.39
C LYS A 31 1.80 -1.42 -7.24
N ILE A 32 0.92 -0.96 -6.34
CA ILE A 32 -0.41 -1.55 -6.19
C ILE A 32 -1.17 -1.38 -7.51
N ALA A 33 -1.42 -2.50 -8.18
CA ALA A 33 -2.28 -2.59 -9.35
C ALA A 33 -3.53 -3.38 -8.97
N LEU A 34 -4.69 -2.78 -9.24
CA LEU A 34 -5.99 -3.40 -9.00
C LEU A 34 -6.69 -3.64 -10.33
N ASP A 35 -7.36 -4.79 -10.44
CA ASP A 35 -8.28 -5.04 -11.54
C ASP A 35 -9.45 -4.05 -11.48
N GLN A 36 -9.90 -3.61 -12.64
CA GLN A 36 -11.08 -2.76 -12.76
C GLN A 36 -12.30 -3.46 -12.13
N VAL A 37 -13.07 -2.70 -11.36
CA VAL A 37 -14.33 -3.17 -10.77
C VAL A 37 -15.42 -3.30 -11.84
N HIS A 38 -15.40 -2.42 -12.84
CA HIS A 38 -16.34 -2.41 -13.96
C HIS A 38 -15.57 -2.10 -15.27
N PRO A 39 -15.84 -2.80 -16.38
CA PRO A 39 -15.06 -2.64 -17.61
C PRO A 39 -15.15 -1.22 -18.21
N ASP A 40 -16.30 -0.56 -18.05
CA ASP A 40 -16.50 0.79 -18.58
C ASP A 40 -16.12 1.94 -17.61
N VAL A 41 -15.56 1.64 -16.42
CA VAL A 41 -15.14 2.67 -15.45
C VAL A 41 -13.75 2.37 -14.91
N THR A 42 -12.80 3.28 -15.16
CA THR A 42 -11.44 3.22 -14.63
C THR A 42 -11.30 4.12 -13.41
N VAL A 43 -10.81 3.54 -12.32
CA VAL A 43 -10.50 4.27 -11.08
C VAL A 43 -9.07 3.91 -10.66
N ARG A 44 -8.24 4.91 -10.33
CA ARG A 44 -6.92 4.69 -9.71
C ARG A 44 -6.67 5.67 -8.56
N PHE A 45 -5.99 5.16 -7.55
CA PHE A 45 -5.49 5.92 -6.41
C PHE A 45 -3.97 5.85 -6.38
N ASP A 46 -3.32 6.90 -5.87
CA ASP A 46 -1.90 6.87 -5.55
C ASP A 46 -1.64 6.28 -4.15
N GLU A 47 -0.36 6.15 -3.78
CA GLU A 47 0.08 5.65 -2.47
C GLU A 47 -0.42 6.46 -1.27
N ASN A 48 -0.82 7.72 -1.49
CA ASN A 48 -1.40 8.58 -0.46
C ASN A 48 -2.93 8.37 -0.34
N GLY A 49 -3.53 7.61 -1.25
CA GLY A 49 -4.96 7.36 -1.32
C GLY A 49 -5.73 8.48 -2.02
N ASP A 50 -5.05 9.35 -2.76
CA ASP A 50 -5.65 10.40 -3.57
C ASP A 50 -6.10 9.83 -4.91
N LEU A 51 -7.27 10.29 -5.39
CA LEU A 51 -7.83 9.86 -6.67
C LEU A 51 -7.04 10.51 -7.81
N THR A 52 -6.35 9.68 -8.61
CA THR A 52 -5.51 10.16 -9.72
C THR A 52 -6.13 9.92 -11.09
N VAL A 53 -6.96 8.88 -11.23
CA VAL A 53 -7.68 8.57 -12.48
C VAL A 53 -9.13 8.27 -12.16
N PHE A 54 -10.03 8.94 -12.89
CA PHE A 54 -11.44 8.61 -12.96
C PHE A 54 -11.93 8.82 -14.38
N GLU A 55 -12.18 7.73 -15.09
CA GLU A 55 -12.58 7.75 -16.49
C GLU A 55 -13.77 6.82 -16.69
N VAL A 56 -14.69 7.23 -17.57
CA VAL A 56 -15.87 6.48 -17.98
C VAL A 56 -15.79 6.33 -19.49
N ASP A 57 -15.96 5.11 -19.98
CA ASP A 57 -15.98 4.83 -21.42
C ASP A 57 -17.16 5.55 -22.09
N ASP A 58 -16.93 6.15 -23.27
CA ASP A 58 -17.95 6.93 -23.98
C ASP A 58 -19.18 6.08 -24.33
N ASP A 59 -19.00 4.80 -24.64
CA ASP A 59 -20.13 3.90 -24.95
C ASP A 59 -21.00 3.65 -23.72
N ALA A 60 -20.48 3.83 -22.50
CA ALA A 60 -21.25 3.68 -21.27
C ALA A 60 -22.46 4.64 -21.22
N LEU A 61 -22.32 5.83 -21.80
CA LEU A 61 -23.38 6.84 -21.89
C LEU A 61 -24.58 6.38 -22.73
N HIS A 62 -24.36 5.38 -23.60
CA HIS A 62 -25.39 4.79 -24.44
C HIS A 62 -25.87 3.43 -23.92
N LYS A 63 -25.02 2.70 -23.19
CA LYS A 63 -25.32 1.39 -22.61
C LYS A 63 -26.22 1.48 -21.37
N TYR A 64 -26.08 2.55 -20.57
CA TYR A 64 -26.71 2.68 -19.27
C TYR A 64 -27.60 3.92 -19.19
N THR A 65 -28.63 3.85 -18.35
CA THR A 65 -29.34 5.06 -17.91
C THR A 65 -28.47 5.89 -16.97
N ASN A 66 -28.81 7.17 -16.79
CA ASN A 66 -28.07 8.06 -15.89
C ASN A 66 -27.97 7.51 -14.46
N THR A 67 -29.06 6.96 -13.92
CA THR A 67 -29.09 6.40 -12.56
C THR A 67 -28.26 5.12 -12.44
N GLU A 68 -28.29 4.26 -13.46
CA GLU A 68 -27.44 3.06 -13.49
C GLU A 68 -25.96 3.44 -13.55
N LEU A 69 -25.60 4.40 -14.41
CA LEU A 69 -24.22 4.85 -14.53
C LEU A 69 -23.71 5.52 -13.25
N GLU A 70 -24.53 6.32 -12.58
CA GLU A 70 -24.20 6.91 -11.28
C GLU A 70 -23.91 5.84 -10.22
N GLN A 71 -24.73 4.78 -10.20
CA GLN A 71 -24.54 3.65 -9.30
C GLN A 71 -23.24 2.89 -9.62
N ILE A 72 -22.99 2.60 -10.90
CA ILE A 72 -21.77 1.92 -11.37
C ILE A 72 -20.52 2.73 -10.99
N MET A 73 -20.51 4.03 -11.26
CA MET A 73 -19.40 4.91 -10.90
C MET A 73 -19.16 4.95 -9.39
N THR A 74 -20.24 5.06 -8.61
CA THR A 74 -20.17 5.07 -7.14
C THR A 74 -19.58 3.78 -6.60
N ASP A 75 -20.03 2.63 -7.13
CA ASP A 75 -19.57 1.32 -6.71
C ASP A 75 -18.12 1.09 -7.13
N ALA A 76 -17.73 1.48 -8.35
CA ALA A 76 -16.36 1.41 -8.82
C ALA A 76 -15.42 2.22 -7.92
N LEU A 77 -15.78 3.46 -7.56
CA LEU A 77 -14.99 4.31 -6.66
C LEU A 77 -14.85 3.69 -5.26
N ARG A 78 -15.97 3.29 -4.65
CA ARG A 78 -15.98 2.74 -3.29
C ARG A 78 -15.21 1.43 -3.20
N GLN A 79 -15.46 0.50 -4.12
CA GLN A 79 -14.82 -0.81 -4.10
C GLN A 79 -13.33 -0.69 -4.42
N THR A 80 -12.94 0.13 -5.40
CA THR A 80 -11.52 0.32 -5.72
C THR A 80 -10.78 0.93 -4.54
N ARG A 81 -11.35 1.95 -3.86
CA ARG A 81 -10.76 2.55 -2.66
C ARG A 81 -10.63 1.55 -1.51
N ALA A 82 -11.65 0.74 -1.27
CA ALA A 82 -11.62 -0.27 -0.22
C ALA A 82 -10.53 -1.32 -0.49
N ARG A 83 -10.46 -1.84 -1.71
CA ARG A 83 -9.44 -2.80 -2.15
C ARG A 83 -8.04 -2.21 -2.05
N PHE A 84 -7.86 -0.95 -2.45
CA PHE A 84 -6.58 -0.24 -2.35
C PHE A 84 -6.13 -0.13 -0.89
N ALA A 85 -7.01 0.36 -0.01
CA ALA A 85 -6.72 0.49 1.41
C ALA A 85 -6.38 -0.86 2.07
N ASP A 86 -7.03 -1.95 1.66
CA ASP A 86 -6.69 -3.30 2.12
C ASP A 86 -5.29 -3.74 1.66
N GLN A 87 -4.90 -3.46 0.42
CA GLN A 87 -3.54 -3.75 -0.06
C GLN A 87 -2.48 -2.96 0.70
N VAL A 88 -2.67 -1.64 0.90
CA VAL A 88 -1.76 -0.81 1.70
C VAL A 88 -1.62 -1.35 3.13
N ARG A 89 -2.74 -1.74 3.77
CA ARG A 89 -2.75 -2.32 5.11
C ARG A 89 -1.99 -3.64 5.17
N ASN A 90 -2.13 -4.49 4.15
CA ASN A 90 -1.41 -5.75 4.06
C ASN A 90 0.10 -5.53 3.89
N LEU A 91 0.49 -4.60 3.02
CA LEU A 91 1.89 -4.20 2.86
C LEU A 91 2.46 -3.60 4.15
N TYR A 92 1.68 -2.79 4.88
CA TYR A 92 2.10 -2.28 6.18
C TYR A 92 2.38 -3.41 7.18
N ALA A 93 1.50 -4.42 7.25
CA ALA A 93 1.70 -5.58 8.11
C ALA A 93 2.97 -6.37 7.72
N GLU A 94 3.17 -6.59 6.43
CA GLU A 94 4.33 -7.32 5.89
C GLU A 94 5.67 -6.60 6.15
N TYR A 95 5.71 -5.29 5.91
CA TYR A 95 6.95 -4.52 5.94
C TYR A 95 7.21 -3.86 7.29
N LEU A 96 6.21 -3.42 8.03
CA LEU A 96 6.39 -2.46 9.13
C LEU A 96 5.82 -2.88 10.49
N SER A 97 5.23 -4.08 10.63
CA SER A 97 4.58 -4.50 11.88
C SER A 97 5.17 -5.80 12.47
N PRO A 98 6.27 -5.75 13.24
CA PRO A 98 6.96 -6.94 13.76
C PRO A 98 6.10 -7.86 14.64
N GLY A 99 5.03 -7.34 15.22
CA GLY A 99 4.06 -8.11 16.02
C GLY A 99 2.93 -8.74 15.20
N ASP A 100 2.83 -8.47 13.89
CA ASP A 100 1.80 -9.05 13.03
C ASP A 100 2.28 -10.39 12.43
N PRO A 101 1.46 -11.45 12.39
CA PRO A 101 1.83 -12.73 11.79
C PRO A 101 2.25 -12.67 10.32
N ARG A 102 1.86 -11.61 9.59
CA ARG A 102 2.24 -11.40 8.18
C ARG A 102 3.60 -10.75 8.02
N PHE A 103 4.21 -10.27 9.10
CA PHE A 103 5.50 -9.62 9.05
C PHE A 103 6.56 -10.53 8.44
N LYS A 104 7.26 -10.01 7.44
CA LYS A 104 8.35 -10.72 6.78
C LYS A 104 9.68 -10.15 7.25
N PRO A 105 10.38 -10.79 8.20
CA PRO A 105 11.64 -10.26 8.73
C PRO A 105 12.71 -10.13 7.62
N ASP A 106 12.71 -11.03 6.65
CA ASP A 106 13.66 -11.12 5.54
C ASP A 106 13.21 -10.40 4.25
N VAL A 107 12.17 -9.56 4.30
CA VAL A 107 11.60 -8.88 3.11
C VAL A 107 12.60 -8.04 2.32
N LEU A 108 13.68 -7.59 2.98
CA LEU A 108 14.76 -6.81 2.36
C LEU A 108 15.91 -7.67 1.81
N GLY A 109 15.84 -9.00 1.94
CA GLY A 109 16.94 -9.91 1.61
C GLY A 109 18.14 -9.84 2.57
N VAL A 110 17.99 -9.14 3.69
CA VAL A 110 18.98 -9.04 4.78
C VAL A 110 18.33 -9.39 6.11
N PRO A 111 19.09 -9.84 7.12
CA PRO A 111 18.55 -10.15 8.44
C PRO A 111 17.82 -8.95 9.05
N TYR A 112 16.71 -9.24 9.73
CA TYR A 112 15.95 -8.24 10.48
C TYR A 112 16.75 -7.71 11.66
N VAL A 113 16.74 -6.39 11.86
CA VAL A 113 17.41 -5.71 12.97
C VAL A 113 16.37 -5.05 13.86
N GLU A 114 16.26 -5.53 15.09
CA GLU A 114 15.43 -4.90 16.12
C GLU A 114 16.15 -3.68 16.72
N LEU A 115 15.37 -2.62 16.96
CA LEU A 115 15.84 -1.51 17.78
C LEU A 115 16.04 -2.03 19.22
N PRO A 116 17.14 -1.67 19.88
CA PRO A 116 17.31 -1.97 21.29
C PRO A 116 16.26 -1.22 22.12
N ASP A 117 15.84 -1.83 23.23
CA ASP A 117 14.90 -1.27 24.22
C ASP A 117 15.41 0.04 24.86
#